data_AF-A0A9N9E338-F1
#
_entry.id   AF-A0A9N9E338-F1
#
_cell.length_a   1.000
_cell.length_b   1.000
_cell.length_c   1.000
_cell.angle_alpha   90.00
_cell.angle_beta   90.00
_cell.angle_gamma   90.00
#
_symmetry.space_group_name_H-M   'P 1'
#
loop_
_entity.id
_entity.type
_entity.pdbx_description
1 polymer ?
#
loop_
_entity_poly.entity_id
_entity_poly.type
_entity_poly.pdbx_seq_one_letter_code
_entity_poly.pdbx_strand_id
1 'polypeptide(L)'
;KKLKKPVSKENSPTLQRLIKELGTNVPVKILLTKPTSKSNENSIDFLALYQNIINVEEISKQTIQEVILHYFYFGKALEERFNHYKKNNPKRTVQGLVNEVRIQLPSLSPSLLRKTKEWAQKIYDLFNEIGVDKIKRIQSFTAVTLSSIFQDDIDYVLAKLSLS
;
A
#
# COMPACT_ATOMS: atom_id res chain seq x y z
N LYS A 1 29.06 20.87 4.16
CA LYS A 1 27.96 19.87 4.04
C LYS A 1 27.91 19.04 5.33
N LYS A 2 26.90 19.23 6.19
CA LYS A 2 26.73 18.36 7.38
C LYS A 2 26.21 16.99 6.92
N LEU A 3 26.99 15.93 7.12
CA LEU A 3 26.51 14.55 6.99
C LEU A 3 25.47 14.31 8.09
N LYS A 4 24.22 14.04 7.71
CA LYS A 4 23.24 13.46 8.64
C LYS A 4 23.74 12.06 9.00
N LYS A 5 23.94 11.80 10.30
CA LYS A 5 24.18 10.44 10.83
C LYS A 5 23.04 9.53 10.36
N PRO A 6 23.31 8.27 9.97
CA PRO A 6 22.25 7.31 9.70
C PRO A 6 21.46 7.11 11.00
N VAL A 7 20.18 7.43 10.98
CA VAL A 7 19.26 7.02 12.05
C VAL A 7 19.26 5.50 12.02
N SER A 8 19.60 4.84 13.15
CA SER A 8 19.55 3.38 13.20
C SER A 8 18.11 2.91 12.92
N LYS A 9 17.94 1.82 12.18
CA LYS A 9 16.60 1.30 11.78
C LYS A 9 15.66 1.15 12.98
N GLU A 10 16.21 0.79 14.15
CA GLU A 10 15.51 0.68 15.43
C GLU A 10 14.87 1.98 15.92
N ASN A 11 15.45 3.13 15.57
CA ASN A 11 14.97 4.46 15.94
C ASN A 11 14.13 5.14 14.83
N SER A 12 13.80 4.42 13.74
CA SER A 12 12.98 4.99 12.67
C SER A 12 11.51 5.01 13.09
N PRO A 13 10.89 6.20 13.29
CA PRO A 13 9.49 6.29 13.69
C PRO A 13 8.55 5.71 12.62
N THR A 14 8.95 5.78 11.35
CA THR A 14 8.22 5.21 10.22
C THR A 14 8.15 3.68 10.32
N LEU A 15 9.29 3.02 10.57
CA LEU A 15 9.34 1.55 10.65
C LEU A 15 8.64 1.03 11.90
N GLN A 16 8.81 1.70 13.05
CA GLN A 16 8.09 1.35 14.27
C GLN A 16 6.58 1.44 14.08
N ARG A 17 6.10 2.49 13.40
CA ARG A 17 4.67 2.64 13.10
C ARG A 17 4.17 1.54 12.16
N LEU A 18 4.93 1.21 11.12
CA LEU A 18 4.58 0.13 10.20
C LEU A 18 4.51 -1.23 10.92
N ILE A 19 5.51 -1.57 11.72
CA ILE A 19 5.53 -2.81 12.53
C ILE A 19 4.31 -2.85 13.45
N LYS A 20 3.99 -1.74 14.12
CA LYS A 20 2.81 -1.64 14.98
C LYS A 20 1.53 -1.92 14.20
N GLU A 21 1.28 -1.21 13.10
CA GLU A 21 0.08 -1.38 12.29
C GLU A 21 -0.06 -2.84 11.80
N LEU A 22 1.02 -3.42 11.25
CA LEU A 22 1.02 -4.79 10.74
C LEU A 22 0.86 -5.85 11.85
N GLY A 23 1.41 -5.61 13.04
CA GLY A 23 1.37 -6.52 14.18
C GLY A 23 0.06 -6.49 14.97
N THR A 24 -0.76 -5.44 14.86
CA THR A 24 -1.97 -5.35 15.70
C THR A 24 -3.08 -6.29 15.20
N ASN A 25 -3.58 -7.16 16.08
CA ASN A 25 -4.74 -8.04 15.84
C ASN A 25 -6.06 -7.39 16.28
N VAL A 26 -6.30 -6.11 15.98
CA VAL A 26 -7.57 -5.49 16.39
C VAL A 26 -8.66 -5.85 15.37
N PRO A 27 -9.76 -6.48 15.80
CA PRO A 27 -10.93 -6.64 14.95
C PRO A 27 -11.46 -5.25 14.63
N VAL A 28 -11.54 -4.91 13.34
CA VAL A 28 -12.20 -3.69 12.89
C VAL A 28 -13.69 -3.82 13.26
N LYS A 29 -14.08 -3.25 14.41
CA LYS A 29 -15.48 -3.12 14.81
C LYS A 29 -16.12 -2.05 13.93
N ILE A 30 -16.84 -2.50 12.91
CA ILE A 30 -17.74 -1.66 12.13
C ILE A 30 -18.96 -1.38 13.01
N LEU A 31 -18.97 -0.25 13.72
CA LEU A 31 -20.22 0.32 14.23
C LEU A 31 -20.70 1.35 13.23
N LEU A 32 -21.39 0.86 12.20
CA LEU A 32 -22.06 1.72 11.22
C LEU A 32 -23.48 2.01 11.71
N THR A 33 -23.65 3.07 12.50
CA THR A 33 -24.96 3.70 12.69
C THR A 33 -25.13 4.77 11.64
N LYS A 34 -25.94 4.49 10.61
CA LYS A 34 -26.38 5.49 9.62
C LYS A 34 -27.08 6.65 10.35
N PRO A 35 -26.61 7.90 10.22
CA PRO A 35 -27.46 9.04 10.52
C PRO A 35 -28.40 9.22 9.32
N THR A 36 -29.68 8.93 9.53
CA THR A 36 -30.76 9.44 8.67
C THR A 36 -31.34 10.63 9.42
N SER A 37 -30.96 11.85 9.07
CA SER A 37 -31.80 13.00 9.39
C SER A 37 -31.86 13.94 8.19
N LYS A 38 -33.09 14.24 7.76
CA LYS A 38 -33.39 15.32 6.84
C LYS A 38 -33.07 16.62 7.60
N SER A 39 -32.12 17.43 7.13
CA SER A 39 -31.82 18.70 7.79
C SER A 39 -32.92 19.71 7.46
N ASN A 40 -33.44 20.34 8.50
CA ASN A 40 -34.30 21.52 8.40
C ASN A 40 -33.36 22.73 8.28
N GLU A 41 -33.56 23.62 7.31
CA GLU A 41 -32.61 24.70 6.93
C GLU A 41 -32.23 25.71 8.03
N ASN A 42 -32.84 25.64 9.23
CA ASN A 42 -32.67 26.65 10.29
C ASN A 42 -31.90 26.18 11.55
N SER A 43 -31.29 24.99 11.57
CA SER A 43 -30.47 24.55 12.72
C SER A 43 -29.23 23.80 12.24
N ILE A 44 -28.04 24.26 12.66
CA ILE A 44 -26.77 23.58 12.38
C ILE A 44 -26.67 22.36 13.32
N ASP A 45 -26.73 21.17 12.74
CA ASP A 45 -26.55 19.91 13.45
C ASP A 45 -25.05 19.51 13.46
N PHE A 46 -24.32 20.01 14.47
CA PHE A 46 -22.91 19.68 14.66
C PHE A 46 -22.65 18.17 14.87
N LEU A 47 -23.61 17.43 15.43
CA LEU A 47 -23.46 15.98 15.60
C LEU A 47 -23.48 15.29 14.24
N ALA A 48 -24.42 15.65 13.36
CA ALA A 48 -24.46 15.13 11.98
C ALA A 48 -23.19 15.48 11.21
N LEU A 49 -22.68 16.71 11.32
CA LEU A 49 -21.43 17.12 10.69
C LEU A 49 -20.24 16.30 11.20
N TYR A 50 -20.14 16.07 12.51
CA TYR A 50 -19.08 15.23 13.09
C TYR A 50 -19.17 13.78 12.61
N GLN A 51 -20.37 13.19 12.58
CA GLN A 51 -20.56 11.82 12.07
C GLN A 51 -20.19 11.69 10.59
N ASN A 52 -20.46 12.73 9.78
CA ASN A 52 -20.03 12.77 8.39
C ASN A 52 -18.50 12.77 8.25
N ILE A 53 -17.77 13.51 9.10
CA ILE A 53 -16.30 13.49 9.13
C ILE A 53 -15.79 12.08 9.40
N ILE A 54 -16.28 11.43 10.47
CA ILE A 54 -15.86 10.07 10.84
C ILE A 54 -16.13 9.08 9.70
N ASN A 55 -17.30 9.17 9.06
CA ASN A 55 -17.65 8.30 7.94
C ASN A 55 -16.73 8.51 6.72
N VAL A 56 -16.44 9.76 6.36
CA VAL A 56 -15.54 10.07 5.23
C VAL A 56 -14.11 9.64 5.54
N GLU A 57 -13.64 9.78 6.77
CA GLU A 57 -12.31 9.31 7.19
C GLU A 57 -12.19 7.79 7.08
N GLU A 58 -13.22 7.03 7.48
CA GLU A 58 -13.24 5.57 7.35
C GLU A 58 -13.28 5.12 5.88
N ILE A 59 -14.08 5.78 5.03
CA ILE A 59 -14.11 5.53 3.58
C ILE A 59 -12.74 5.83 2.96
N SER A 60 -12.09 6.94 3.36
CA SER A 60 -10.76 7.30 2.89
C SER A 60 -9.73 6.22 3.25
N LYS A 61 -9.77 5.71 4.49
CA LYS A 61 -8.92 4.61 4.94
C LYS A 61 -9.12 3.34 4.11
N GLN A 62 -10.38 2.95 3.87
CA GLN A 62 -10.70 1.78 3.03
C GLN A 62 -10.21 1.97 1.60
N THR A 63 -10.38 3.17 1.04
CA THR A 63 -9.90 3.53 -0.30
C THR A 63 -8.37 3.41 -0.38
N ILE A 64 -7.63 3.87 0.64
CA ILE A 64 -6.18 3.73 0.69
C ILE A 64 -5.76 2.25 0.69
N GLN A 65 -6.43 1.42 1.49
CA GLN A 65 -6.16 -0.02 1.54
C GLN A 65 -6.46 -0.69 0.20
N GLU A 66 -7.55 -0.31 -0.46
CA GLU A 66 -7.91 -0.81 -1.79
C GLU A 66 -6.89 -0.42 -2.84
N VAL A 67 -6.37 0.81 -2.81
CA VAL A 67 -5.28 1.24 -3.71
C VAL A 67 -4.04 0.36 -3.49
N ILE A 68 -3.64 0.12 -2.24
CA ILE A 68 -2.50 -0.76 -1.92
C ILE A 68 -2.74 -2.18 -2.45
N LEU A 69 -3.95 -2.71 -2.30
CA LEU A 69 -4.34 -4.02 -2.81
C LEU A 69 -4.21 -4.12 -4.34
N HIS A 70 -4.60 -3.08 -5.07
CA HIS A 70 -4.45 -3.06 -6.53
C HIS A 70 -2.99 -2.95 -6.97
N TYR A 71 -2.14 -2.22 -6.23
CA TYR A 71 -0.69 -2.25 -6.45
C TYR A 71 -0.11 -3.65 -6.20
N PHE A 72 -0.56 -4.34 -5.15
CA PHE A 72 -0.17 -5.72 -4.87
C PHE A 72 -0.50 -6.65 -6.05
N TYR A 73 -1.74 -6.61 -6.55
CA TYR A 73 -2.14 -7.46 -7.68
C TYR A 73 -1.41 -7.09 -8.98
N PHE A 74 -1.15 -5.80 -9.21
CA PHE A 74 -0.35 -5.37 -10.34
C PHE A 74 1.08 -5.94 -10.25
N GLY A 75 1.71 -5.89 -9.08
CA GLY A 75 3.05 -6.44 -8.85
C GLY A 75 3.09 -7.96 -9.00
N LYS A 76 2.09 -8.67 -8.46
CA LYS A 76 1.90 -10.11 -8.65
C LYS A 76 1.83 -10.47 -10.15
N ALA A 77 1.02 -9.75 -10.92
CA ALA A 77 0.90 -9.97 -12.35
C ALA A 77 2.22 -9.70 -13.09
N LEU A 78 2.98 -8.68 -12.71
CA LEU A 78 4.32 -8.42 -13.27
C LEU A 78 5.25 -9.63 -13.03
N GLU A 79 5.26 -10.19 -11.83
CA GLU A 79 6.10 -11.33 -11.50
C GLU A 79 5.67 -12.60 -12.25
N GLU A 80 4.37 -12.90 -12.29
CA GLU A 80 3.83 -14.04 -13.05
C GLU A 80 4.19 -13.95 -14.53
N ARG A 81 4.06 -12.76 -15.14
CA ARG A 81 4.45 -12.54 -16.54
C ARG A 81 5.96 -12.60 -16.73
N PHE A 82 6.75 -12.08 -15.79
CA PHE A 82 8.20 -12.25 -15.81
C PHE A 82 8.60 -13.73 -15.83
N ASN A 83 8.01 -14.54 -14.93
CA ASN A 83 8.26 -15.97 -14.84
C ASN A 83 7.81 -16.72 -16.10
N HIS A 84 6.69 -16.32 -16.70
CA HIS A 84 6.25 -16.84 -18.00
C HIS A 84 7.30 -16.62 -19.09
N TYR A 85 7.81 -15.41 -19.24
CA TYR A 85 8.86 -15.14 -20.22
C TYR A 85 10.19 -15.80 -19.88
N LYS A 86 10.54 -15.91 -18.59
CA LYS A 86 11.75 -16.61 -18.14
C LYS A 86 11.73 -18.08 -18.57
N LYS A 87 10.55 -18.72 -18.51
CA LYS A 87 10.34 -20.11 -18.93
C LYS A 87 10.33 -20.28 -20.45
N ASN A 88 9.67 -19.39 -21.18
CA ASN A 88 9.41 -19.58 -22.62
C ASN A 88 10.44 -18.89 -23.53
N ASN A 89 11.06 -17.80 -23.09
CA ASN A 89 12.06 -17.06 -23.85
C ASN A 89 13.04 -16.30 -22.91
N PRO A 90 13.95 -17.02 -22.23
CA PRO A 90 14.82 -16.45 -21.19
C PRO A 90 15.71 -15.31 -21.71
N LYS A 91 16.11 -15.35 -22.99
CA LYS A 91 16.95 -14.31 -23.60
C LYS A 91 16.23 -12.97 -23.78
N ARG A 92 14.89 -12.97 -23.77
CA ARG A 92 14.06 -11.77 -24.00
C ARG A 92 13.10 -11.49 -22.85
N THR A 93 13.35 -12.03 -21.66
CA THR A 93 12.41 -11.91 -20.52
C THR A 93 12.06 -10.48 -20.16
N VAL A 94 13.08 -9.65 -19.94
CA VAL A 94 12.87 -8.24 -19.57
C VAL A 94 12.20 -7.48 -20.72
N GLN A 95 12.66 -7.68 -21.95
CA GLN A 95 12.11 -6.98 -23.12
C GLN A 95 10.66 -7.38 -23.39
N GLY A 96 10.33 -8.66 -23.27
CA GLY A 96 8.98 -9.20 -23.45
C GLY A 96 8.01 -8.58 -22.47
N LEU A 97 8.36 -8.57 -21.18
CA LEU A 97 7.55 -7.94 -20.14
C LEU A 97 7.38 -6.43 -20.38
N VAL A 98 8.46 -5.71 -20.68
CA VAL A 98 8.42 -4.27 -20.93
C VAL A 98 7.52 -3.94 -22.13
N ASN A 99 7.64 -4.70 -23.22
CA ASN A 99 6.81 -4.52 -24.41
C ASN A 99 5.34 -4.80 -24.12
N GLU A 100 5.05 -5.91 -23.45
CA GLU A 100 3.67 -6.29 -23.13
C GLU A 100 2.97 -5.23 -22.29
N VAL A 101 3.60 -4.81 -21.18
CA VAL A 101 3.03 -3.78 -20.31
C VAL A 101 2.82 -2.47 -21.07
N ARG A 102 3.76 -2.09 -21.96
CA ARG A 102 3.65 -0.86 -22.74
C ARG A 102 2.56 -0.92 -23.81
N ILE A 103 2.33 -2.08 -24.41
CA ILE A 103 1.22 -2.29 -25.36
C ILE A 103 -0.12 -2.17 -24.65
N GLN A 104 -0.24 -2.69 -23.43
CA GLN A 104 -1.48 -2.64 -22.65
C GLN A 104 -1.73 -1.27 -22.01
N LEU A 105 -0.68 -0.49 -21.75
CA LEU A 105 -0.76 0.83 -21.13
C LEU A 105 -0.13 1.92 -22.02
N PRO A 106 -0.62 2.12 -23.26
CA PRO A 106 0.00 3.02 -24.23
C PRO A 106 -0.13 4.49 -23.86
N SER A 107 -1.15 4.84 -23.06
CA SER A 107 -1.44 6.21 -22.63
C SER A 107 -0.56 6.70 -21.48
N LEU A 108 0.12 5.79 -20.76
CA LEU A 108 0.98 6.18 -19.64
C LEU A 108 2.33 6.68 -20.12
N SER A 109 2.78 7.80 -19.53
CA SER A 109 4.13 8.28 -19.78
C SER A 109 5.17 7.26 -19.30
N PRO A 110 6.34 7.15 -19.96
CA PRO A 110 7.37 6.19 -19.57
C PRO A 110 7.82 6.33 -18.11
N SER A 111 7.87 7.57 -17.60
CA SER A 111 8.27 7.86 -16.22
C SER A 111 7.23 7.42 -15.21
N LEU A 112 5.95 7.65 -15.48
CA LEU A 112 4.85 7.19 -14.62
C LEU A 112 4.78 5.67 -14.62
N LEU A 113 4.82 5.04 -15.79
CA LEU A 113 4.81 3.58 -15.90
C LEU A 113 5.97 2.93 -15.14
N ARG A 114 7.17 3.53 -15.21
CA ARG A 114 8.33 3.06 -14.43
C ARG A 114 8.05 3.10 -12.93
N LYS A 115 7.57 4.24 -12.41
CA LYS A 115 7.24 4.40 -10.98
C LYS A 115 6.15 3.44 -10.53
N THR A 116 5.08 3.28 -11.32
CA THR A 116 3.99 2.34 -11.01
C THR A 116 4.51 0.91 -10.86
N LYS A 117 5.38 0.45 -11.78
CA LYS A 117 6.02 -0.87 -11.68
C LYS A 117 6.91 -0.99 -10.45
N GLU A 118 7.75 0.00 -10.17
CA GLU A 118 8.63 0.01 -8.99
C GLU A 118 7.81 -0.07 -7.68
N TRP A 119 6.73 0.71 -7.58
CA TRP A 119 5.86 0.71 -6.41
C TRP A 119 5.10 -0.61 -6.26
N ALA A 120 4.55 -1.12 -7.36
CA ALA A 120 3.85 -2.39 -7.38
C ALA A 120 4.75 -3.56 -6.98
N GLN A 121 5.98 -3.60 -7.47
CA GLN A 121 6.95 -4.65 -7.11
C GLN A 121 7.22 -4.64 -5.60
N LYS A 122 7.56 -3.47 -5.02
CA LYS A 122 7.83 -3.36 -3.58
C LYS A 122 6.64 -3.74 -2.70
N ILE A 123 5.43 -3.32 -3.09
CA ILE A 123 4.21 -3.67 -2.37
C ILE A 123 3.94 -5.18 -2.49
N TYR A 124 4.14 -5.74 -3.68
CA TYR A 124 4.02 -7.17 -3.89
C TYR A 124 5.00 -7.95 -3.00
N ASP A 125 6.29 -7.64 -3.05
CA ASP A 125 7.33 -8.33 -2.28
C ASP A 125 6.98 -8.32 -0.78
N LEU A 126 6.66 -7.14 -0.22
CA LEU A 126 6.30 -7.00 1.20
C LEU A 126 5.09 -7.86 1.59
N PHE A 127 3.95 -7.73 0.88
CA PHE A 127 2.71 -8.39 1.27
C PHE A 127 2.62 -9.85 0.82
N ASN A 128 3.43 -10.27 -0.14
CA ASN A 128 3.60 -11.67 -0.49
C ASN A 128 4.30 -12.44 0.64
N GLU A 129 5.22 -11.78 1.36
CA GLU A 129 5.93 -12.36 2.50
C GLU A 129 5.12 -12.32 3.81
N ILE A 130 4.48 -11.19 4.14
CA ILE A 130 3.76 -11.05 5.43
C ILE A 130 2.29 -11.47 5.38
N GLY A 131 1.73 -11.67 4.18
CA GLY A 131 0.32 -11.97 3.96
C GLY A 131 -0.48 -10.77 3.46
N VAL A 132 -1.26 -11.01 2.39
CA VAL A 132 -2.13 -10.01 1.76
C VAL A 132 -3.22 -9.49 2.71
N ASP A 133 -3.64 -10.29 3.69
CA ASP A 133 -4.63 -9.89 4.70
C ASP A 133 -4.12 -8.73 5.58
N LYS A 134 -2.80 -8.59 5.72
CA LYS A 134 -2.17 -7.51 6.50
C LYS A 134 -2.39 -6.13 5.88
N ILE A 135 -2.73 -6.04 4.59
CA ILE A 135 -3.08 -4.75 3.94
C ILE A 135 -4.23 -4.06 4.69
N LYS A 136 -5.20 -4.82 5.20
CA LYS A 136 -6.35 -4.28 5.96
C LYS A 136 -5.95 -3.62 7.28
N ARG A 137 -4.71 -3.84 7.74
CA ARG A 137 -4.18 -3.27 8.98
C ARG A 137 -3.50 -1.92 8.76
N ILE A 138 -3.20 -1.55 7.51
CA ILE A 138 -2.61 -0.25 7.17
C ILE A 138 -3.62 0.86 7.47
N GLN A 139 -3.16 1.88 8.19
CA GLN A 139 -3.94 3.05 8.58
C GLN A 139 -3.29 4.34 8.11
N SER A 140 -1.97 4.46 8.25
CA SER A 140 -1.28 5.74 8.03
C SER A 140 -0.39 5.79 6.78
N PHE A 141 -0.33 4.69 6.02
CA PHE A 141 0.52 4.59 4.85
C PHE A 141 -0.28 4.54 3.55
N THR A 142 0.21 5.23 2.53
CA THR A 142 -0.26 5.10 1.15
C THR A 142 0.67 4.18 0.37
N ALA A 143 0.27 3.76 -0.82
CA ALA A 143 1.14 3.01 -1.72
C ALA A 143 2.48 3.72 -1.98
N VAL A 144 2.48 5.05 -2.07
CA VAL A 144 3.69 5.85 -2.31
C VAL A 144 4.61 5.87 -1.09
N THR A 145 4.06 5.97 0.12
CA THR A 145 4.89 5.97 1.32
C THR A 145 5.44 4.58 1.63
N LEU A 146 4.66 3.52 1.38
CA LEU A 146 5.14 2.13 1.48
C LEU A 146 6.23 1.85 0.44
N SER A 147 6.07 2.28 -0.80
CA SER A 147 7.08 2.06 -1.84
C SER A 147 8.36 2.87 -1.63
N SER A 148 8.35 3.84 -0.73
CA SER A 148 9.54 4.60 -0.32
C SER A 148 10.39 3.86 0.72
N ILE A 149 9.86 2.78 1.30
CA ILE A 149 10.60 1.91 2.22
C ILE A 149 11.62 1.10 1.41
N PHE A 150 12.85 0.99 1.91
CA PHE A 150 13.94 0.27 1.25
C PHE A 150 13.85 -1.23 1.54
N GLN A 151 14.42 -2.07 0.67
CA GLN A 151 14.41 -3.52 0.84
C GLN A 151 15.02 -3.93 2.19
N ASP A 152 16.17 -3.35 2.51
CA ASP A 152 16.83 -3.40 3.81
C ASP A 152 15.93 -3.12 5.03
N ASP A 153 14.93 -2.25 4.86
CA ASP A 153 13.98 -1.90 5.91
C ASP A 153 12.79 -2.88 5.92
N ILE A 154 12.41 -3.41 4.75
CA ILE A 154 11.44 -4.50 4.62
C ILE A 154 11.98 -5.73 5.35
N ASP A 155 13.21 -6.16 5.07
CA ASP A 155 13.84 -7.31 5.74
C ASP A 155 13.87 -7.14 7.27
N TYR A 156 14.12 -5.91 7.74
CA TYR A 156 14.06 -5.58 9.17
C TYR A 156 12.64 -5.70 9.74
N VAL A 157 11.63 -5.20 9.03
CA VAL A 157 10.21 -5.32 9.41
C VAL A 157 9.80 -6.79 9.48
N LEU A 158 10.17 -7.60 8.47
CA LEU A 158 9.90 -9.04 8.44
C LEU A 158 10.51 -9.73 9.66
N ALA A 159 11.81 -9.51 9.90
CA ALA A 159 12.51 -10.13 11.02
C ALA A 159 11.85 -9.80 12.37
N LYS A 160 11.33 -8.57 12.55
CA LYS A 160 10.62 -8.18 13.77
C LYS A 160 9.23 -8.80 13.89
N LEU A 161 8.50 -8.95 12.79
CA LEU A 161 7.17 -9.59 12.77
C LEU A 161 7.25 -11.12 12.92
N SER A 162 8.34 -11.76 12.48
CA SER A 162 8.58 -13.18 12.71
C SER A 162 8.95 -13.53 14.15
N LEU A 163 9.35 -12.52 14.95
CA LEU A 163 9.72 -12.66 16.37
C LEU A 163 8.58 -12.30 17.34
N SER A 164 7.42 -11.88 16.83
CA SER A 164 6.27 -11.39 17.60
C SER A 164 5.06 -12.32 17.50
#